data_AF-A0A6N8F5F2-F1
#
_entry.id   AF-A0A6N8F5F2-F1
#
_cell.length_a   1.000
_cell.length_b   1.000
_cell.length_c   1.000
_cell.angle_alpha   90.00
_cell.angle_beta   90.00
_cell.angle_gamma   90.00
#
_symmetry.space_group_name_H-M   'P 1'
#
loop_
_entity.id
_entity.type
_entity.pdbx_description
1 polymer ?
#
loop_
_entity_poly.entity_id
_entity_poly.type
_entity_poly.pdbx_seq_one_letter_code
_entity_poly.pdbx_strand_id
1 'polypeptide(L)'
;MGSFTKTELTNISAKDERNFSLVLILGFLFIPLAVAALAYLFFTYGVVSPNQIGQIGEFFGGWLSPLFGLFVAILLIFTIRFQIQQTRLLRLAIDKSAHVQNKLADSNHELLNRSHTNFELESSAKALISLVEQADKILNTKVNIYVDILNFDNKLPHETRLFNVIDSWKQDIEHNKSLTIKFRHDRDAKVIAKYLHNIHHEIYICQSLIKNKGWVYISPYVKSITEHVEAVATLNYVGLITDAELWKIKCAVHNVLEKLVSGKLGDVILDSEIIGALMKDKIETLFNELPTPEDYQEEAEKRFNPAIVG
;
A
#
# COMPACT_ATOMS: atom_id res chain seq x y z
N MET A 1 -20.43 -11.80 51.06
CA MET A 1 -19.16 -11.50 51.76
C MET A 1 -18.74 -10.10 51.32
N GLY A 2 -18.81 -9.10 52.21
CA GLY A 2 -18.76 -7.68 51.83
C GLY A 2 -17.43 -7.28 51.17
N SER A 3 -17.53 -6.74 49.95
CA SER A 3 -16.41 -6.15 49.22
C SER A 3 -16.08 -4.79 49.85
N PHE A 4 -15.19 -4.79 50.84
CA PHE A 4 -14.59 -3.55 51.32
C PHE A 4 -13.79 -2.91 50.18
N THR A 5 -14.14 -1.68 49.82
CA THR A 5 -13.46 -0.96 48.74
C THR A 5 -12.04 -0.59 49.18
N LYS A 6 -11.10 -0.48 48.24
CA LYS A 6 -9.68 -0.15 48.50
C LYS A 6 -9.52 1.05 49.46
N THR A 7 -10.41 2.02 49.35
CA THR A 7 -10.50 3.24 50.17
C THR A 7 -10.82 2.95 51.64
N GLU A 8 -11.66 1.96 51.93
CA GLU A 8 -12.01 1.56 53.30
C GLU A 8 -10.86 0.81 53.96
N LEU A 9 -10.18 -0.07 53.22
CA LEU A 9 -9.02 -0.81 53.72
C LEU A 9 -7.84 0.12 54.03
N THR A 10 -7.60 1.14 53.20
CA THR A 10 -6.56 2.15 53.46
C THR A 10 -6.89 3.03 54.66
N ASN A 11 -8.17 3.40 54.85
CA ASN A 11 -8.60 4.20 55.99
C ASN A 11 -8.53 3.43 57.32
N ILE A 12 -8.85 2.13 57.31
CA ILE A 12 -8.72 1.26 58.49
C ILE A 12 -7.24 1.06 58.83
N SER A 13 -6.38 0.79 57.84
CA SER A 13 -4.93 0.63 58.05
C SER A 13 -4.30 1.90 58.62
N ALA A 14 -4.65 3.09 58.11
CA ALA A 14 -4.13 4.36 58.61
C ALA A 14 -4.58 4.68 60.05
N LYS A 15 -5.80 4.28 60.41
CA LYS A 15 -6.34 4.44 61.77
C LYS A 15 -5.65 3.50 62.75
N ASP A 16 -5.44 2.23 62.36
CA ASP A 16 -4.74 1.24 63.18
C ASP A 16 -3.26 1.59 63.37
N GLU A 17 -2.60 2.15 62.34
CA GLU A 17 -1.22 2.63 62.41
C GLU A 17 -1.05 3.82 63.36
N ARG A 18 -1.99 4.79 63.32
CA ARG A 18 -2.01 5.91 64.26
C ARG A 18 -2.22 5.45 65.71
N ASN A 19 -3.11 4.48 65.93
CA ASN A 19 -3.38 3.92 67.25
C ASN A 19 -2.19 3.12 67.77
N PHE A 20 -1.52 2.33 66.91
CA PHE A 20 -0.30 1.61 67.24
C PHE A 20 0.84 2.56 67.62
N SER A 21 1.05 3.62 66.83
CA SER A 21 2.04 4.65 67.13
C SER A 21 1.78 5.34 68.47
N LEU A 22 0.52 5.68 68.77
CA LEU A 22 0.14 6.25 70.07
C LEU A 22 0.39 5.28 71.24
N VAL A 23 0.06 3.99 71.11
CA VAL A 23 0.31 2.98 72.15
C VAL A 23 1.82 2.79 72.38
N LEU A 24 2.61 2.82 71.30
CA LEU A 24 4.08 2.67 71.37
C LEU A 24 4.72 3.89 72.05
N ILE A 25 4.29 5.11 71.68
CA ILE A 25 4.73 6.36 72.32
C ILE A 25 4.33 6.38 73.79
N LEU A 26 3.08 6.00 74.11
CA LEU A 26 2.59 5.98 75.49
C LEU A 26 3.37 4.97 76.33
N GLY A 27 3.60 3.76 75.81
CA GLY A 27 4.41 2.73 76.49
C GLY A 27 5.85 3.16 76.69
N PHE A 28 6.49 3.74 75.66
CA PHE A 28 7.88 4.18 75.72
C PHE A 28 8.08 5.39 76.65
N LEU A 29 7.08 6.26 76.80
CA LEU A 29 7.18 7.43 77.68
C LEU A 29 6.79 7.11 79.12
N PHE A 30 5.67 6.42 79.35
CA PHE A 30 5.13 6.20 80.69
C PHE A 30 5.85 5.09 81.46
N ILE A 31 6.35 4.04 80.80
CA ILE A 31 7.01 2.93 81.50
C ILE A 31 8.34 3.40 82.13
N PRO A 32 9.27 4.07 81.42
CA PRO A 32 10.50 4.57 82.02
C PRO A 32 10.24 5.68 83.04
N LEU A 33 9.23 6.52 82.80
CA LEU A 33 8.85 7.58 83.75
C LEU A 33 8.31 6.99 85.06
N ALA A 34 7.51 5.92 85.00
CA ALA A 34 7.03 5.21 86.18
C ALA A 34 8.18 4.54 86.95
N VAL A 35 9.10 3.87 86.24
CA VAL A 35 10.29 3.27 86.83
C VAL A 35 11.21 4.33 87.47
N ALA A 36 11.41 5.47 86.80
CA ALA A 36 12.21 6.57 87.29
C ALA A 36 11.56 7.28 88.49
N ALA A 37 10.24 7.48 88.48
CA ALA A 37 9.50 8.06 89.60
C ALA A 37 9.54 7.14 90.85
N LEU A 38 9.40 5.83 90.64
CA LEU A 38 9.56 4.83 91.70
C LEU A 38 10.99 4.81 92.25
N ALA A 39 12.00 4.83 91.38
CA ALA A 39 13.40 4.93 91.80
C ALA A 39 13.67 6.22 92.57
N TYR A 40 13.14 7.36 92.10
CA TYR A 40 13.30 8.66 92.75
C TYR A 40 12.65 8.71 94.14
N LEU A 41 11.41 8.23 94.27
CA LEU A 41 10.74 8.11 95.57
C LEU A 41 11.53 7.20 96.52
N PHE A 42 12.10 6.12 95.99
CA PHE A 42 12.92 5.18 96.75
C PHE A 42 14.23 5.80 97.26
N PHE A 43 15.00 6.48 96.40
CA PHE A 43 16.24 7.16 96.80
C PHE A 43 16.03 8.34 97.75
N THR A 44 14.86 8.99 97.69
CA THR A 44 14.57 10.19 98.49
C THR A 44 14.04 9.84 99.89
N TYR A 45 13.26 8.76 100.02
CA TYR A 45 12.55 8.44 101.27
C TYR A 45 12.87 7.05 101.86
N GLY A 46 13.67 6.22 101.19
CA GLY A 46 13.99 4.87 101.63
C GLY A 46 15.28 4.77 102.45
N VAL A 47 15.19 4.43 103.74
CA VAL A 47 16.34 3.94 104.52
C VAL A 47 16.29 2.42 104.49
N VAL A 48 17.13 1.79 103.66
CA VAL A 48 17.03 0.35 103.38
C VAL A 48 18.32 -0.37 103.77
N SER A 49 18.18 -1.44 104.55
CA SER A 49 19.31 -2.34 104.87
C SER A 49 19.71 -3.13 103.63
N PRO A 50 21.01 -3.41 103.36
CA PRO A 50 21.47 -4.08 102.13
C PRO A 50 20.74 -5.40 101.81
N ASN A 51 20.23 -6.09 102.84
CA ASN A 51 19.54 -7.37 102.73
C ASN A 51 18.09 -7.28 102.21
N GLN A 52 17.48 -6.09 102.18
CA GLN A 52 16.09 -5.88 101.75
C GLN A 52 15.96 -5.42 100.29
N ILE A 53 17.07 -5.03 99.66
CA ILE A 53 17.10 -4.58 98.26
C ILE A 53 16.66 -5.71 97.31
N GLY A 54 17.01 -6.97 97.62
CA GLY A 54 16.56 -8.13 96.86
C GLY A 54 15.04 -8.35 96.90
N GLN A 55 14.42 -8.22 98.08
CA GLN A 55 12.97 -8.37 98.26
C GLN A 55 12.17 -7.29 97.50
N ILE A 56 12.72 -6.08 97.42
CA ILE A 56 12.13 -4.99 96.66
C ILE A 56 12.23 -5.27 95.15
N GLY A 57 13.38 -5.78 94.69
CA GLY A 57 13.55 -6.24 93.31
C GLY A 57 12.57 -7.35 92.92
N GLU A 58 12.31 -8.30 93.84
CA GLU A 58 11.31 -9.35 93.64
C GLU A 58 9.87 -8.80 93.63
N PHE A 59 9.55 -7.82 94.49
CA PHE A 59 8.25 -7.16 94.48
C PHE A 59 8.00 -6.40 93.16
N PHE A 60 8.95 -5.57 92.73
CA PHE A 60 8.82 -4.86 91.45
C PHE A 60 8.85 -5.83 90.28
N GLY A 61 9.73 -6.84 90.29
CA GLY A 61 9.77 -7.87 89.26
C GLY A 61 8.45 -8.66 89.15
N GLY A 62 7.80 -8.94 90.28
CA GLY A 62 6.52 -9.64 90.34
C GLY A 62 5.34 -8.86 89.76
N TRP A 63 5.32 -7.53 89.91
CA TRP A 63 4.27 -6.67 89.33
C TRP A 63 4.59 -6.21 87.90
N LEU A 64 5.86 -5.93 87.63
CA LEU A 64 6.31 -5.36 86.36
C LEU A 64 6.37 -6.43 85.25
N SER A 65 6.73 -7.67 85.57
CA SER A 65 6.81 -8.75 84.56
C SER A 65 5.46 -9.11 83.93
N PRO A 66 4.36 -9.29 84.70
CA PRO A 66 3.03 -9.48 84.12
C PRO A 66 2.52 -8.27 83.33
N LEU A 67 2.84 -7.04 83.77
CA LEU A 67 2.49 -5.81 83.05
C LEU A 67 3.19 -5.75 81.68
N PHE A 68 4.49 -6.04 81.63
CA PHE A 68 5.23 -6.16 80.39
C PHE A 68 4.74 -7.31 79.51
N GLY A 69 4.39 -8.46 80.12
CA GLY A 69 3.81 -9.59 79.39
C GLY A 69 2.50 -9.22 78.71
N LEU A 70 1.62 -8.49 79.39
CA LEU A 70 0.38 -7.98 78.84
C LEU A 70 0.62 -6.94 77.73
N PHE A 71 1.58 -6.04 77.93
CA PHE A 71 1.96 -5.05 76.90
C PHE A 71 2.49 -5.73 75.63
N VAL A 72 3.38 -6.72 75.78
CA VAL A 72 3.90 -7.53 74.66
C VAL A 72 2.78 -8.30 73.98
N ALA A 73 1.83 -8.88 74.73
CA ALA A 73 0.68 -9.57 74.16
C ALA A 73 -0.20 -8.62 73.33
N ILE A 74 -0.46 -7.40 73.81
CA ILE A 74 -1.20 -6.38 73.06
C ILE A 74 -0.45 -6.01 71.77
N LEU A 75 0.85 -5.74 71.86
CA LEU A 75 1.68 -5.43 70.68
C LEU A 75 1.63 -6.58 69.67
N LEU A 76 1.76 -7.82 70.11
CA LEU A 76 1.70 -9.00 69.25
C LEU A 76 0.35 -9.10 68.52
N ILE A 77 -0.77 -8.87 69.22
CA ILE A 77 -2.10 -8.86 68.61
C ILE A 77 -2.22 -7.78 67.55
N PHE A 78 -1.72 -6.58 67.81
CA PHE A 78 -1.68 -5.49 66.83
C PHE A 78 -0.81 -5.84 65.62
N THR A 79 0.37 -6.40 65.84
CA THR A 79 1.27 -6.84 64.77
C THR A 79 0.60 -7.89 63.88
N ILE A 80 -0.05 -8.89 64.47
CA ILE A 80 -0.78 -9.94 63.72
C ILE A 80 -1.90 -9.31 62.88
N ARG A 81 -2.69 -8.40 63.45
CA ARG A 81 -3.77 -7.72 62.71
C ARG A 81 -3.24 -6.91 61.54
N PHE A 82 -2.15 -6.18 61.75
CA PHE A 82 -1.49 -5.41 60.70
C PHE A 82 -0.95 -6.33 59.58
N GLN A 83 -0.28 -7.42 59.93
CA GLN A 83 0.22 -8.41 58.96
C GLN A 83 -0.92 -9.04 58.13
N ILE A 84 -2.07 -9.33 58.75
CA ILE A 84 -3.26 -9.84 58.04
C ILE A 84 -3.78 -8.80 57.04
N GLN A 85 -3.86 -7.52 57.42
CA GLN A 85 -4.30 -6.45 56.52
C GLN A 85 -3.34 -6.27 55.34
N GLN A 86 -2.03 -6.27 55.60
CA GLN A 86 -1.01 -6.16 54.54
C GLN A 86 -1.06 -7.33 53.56
N THR A 87 -1.23 -8.55 54.06
CA THR A 87 -1.36 -9.75 53.21
C THR A 87 -2.60 -9.66 52.30
N ARG A 88 -3.71 -9.11 52.80
CA ARG A 88 -4.93 -8.90 51.99
C ARG A 88 -4.70 -7.85 50.91
N LEU A 89 -4.08 -6.72 51.24
CA LEU A 89 -3.73 -5.68 50.26
C LEU A 89 -2.79 -6.20 49.19
N LEU A 90 -1.79 -7.00 49.58
CA LEU A 90 -0.84 -7.62 48.67
C LEU A 90 -1.55 -8.58 47.70
N ARG A 91 -2.45 -9.44 48.18
CA ARG A 91 -3.25 -10.32 47.31
C ARG A 91 -4.07 -9.52 46.30
N LEU A 92 -4.74 -8.47 46.74
CA LEU A 92 -5.53 -7.61 45.84
C LEU A 92 -4.65 -6.91 44.79
N ALA A 93 -3.45 -6.49 45.18
CA ALA A 93 -2.48 -5.93 44.23
C ALA A 93 -1.99 -6.98 43.22
N ILE A 94 -1.72 -8.21 43.67
CA ILE A 94 -1.33 -9.33 42.80
C ILE A 94 -2.45 -9.67 41.81
N ASP A 95 -3.70 -9.79 42.26
CA ASP A 95 -4.84 -10.09 41.40
C ASP A 95 -5.03 -9.01 40.32
N LYS A 96 -4.87 -7.73 40.71
CA LYS A 96 -4.91 -6.61 39.75
C LYS A 96 -3.76 -6.70 38.74
N SER A 97 -2.55 -7.01 39.18
CA SER A 97 -1.38 -7.17 38.31
C SER A 97 -1.55 -8.36 37.36
N ALA A 98 -2.09 -9.49 37.84
CA ALA A 98 -2.38 -10.66 37.02
C ALA A 98 -3.43 -10.33 35.95
N HIS A 99 -4.49 -9.60 36.29
CA HIS A 99 -5.47 -9.15 35.31
C HIS A 99 -4.85 -8.21 34.25
N VAL A 100 -3.99 -7.28 34.66
CA VAL A 100 -3.29 -6.39 33.72
C VAL A 100 -2.35 -7.20 32.82
N GLN A 101 -1.63 -8.17 33.37
CA GLN A 101 -0.70 -9.03 32.64
C GLN A 101 -1.41 -9.92 31.63
N ASN A 102 -2.56 -10.52 32.00
CA ASN A 102 -3.38 -11.30 31.07
C ASN A 102 -3.90 -10.43 29.92
N LYS A 103 -4.40 -9.23 30.22
CA LYS A 103 -4.84 -8.29 29.18
C LYS A 103 -3.68 -7.86 28.28
N LEU A 104 -2.47 -7.72 28.82
CA LEU A 104 -1.27 -7.44 28.04
C LEU A 104 -0.88 -8.62 27.15
N ALA A 105 -1.00 -9.86 27.65
CA ALA A 105 -0.73 -11.07 26.90
C ALA A 105 -1.71 -11.23 25.73
N ASP A 106 -3.00 -11.00 25.96
CA ASP A 106 -4.03 -11.02 24.91
C ASP A 106 -3.76 -9.94 23.84
N SER A 107 -3.43 -8.72 24.27
CA SER A 107 -3.08 -7.63 23.34
C SER A 107 -1.81 -7.93 22.55
N ASN A 108 -0.80 -8.54 23.16
CA ASN A 108 0.42 -8.96 22.48
C ASN A 108 0.15 -10.08 21.48
N HIS A 109 -0.72 -11.04 21.83
CA HIS A 109 -1.13 -12.10 20.92
C HIS A 109 -1.87 -11.53 19.70
N GLU A 110 -2.75 -10.54 19.91
CA GLU A 110 -3.43 -9.85 18.81
C GLU A 110 -2.45 -9.08 17.92
N LEU A 111 -1.47 -8.37 18.52
CA LEU A 111 -0.42 -7.66 17.77
C LEU A 111 0.45 -8.61 16.94
N LEU A 112 0.81 -9.76 17.50
CA LEU A 112 1.58 -10.79 16.78
C LEU A 112 0.79 -11.36 15.61
N ASN A 113 -0.50 -11.68 15.81
CA ASN A 113 -1.36 -12.14 14.72
C ASN A 113 -1.47 -11.09 13.61
N ARG A 114 -1.70 -9.82 13.96
CA ARG A 114 -1.74 -8.71 12.97
C ARG A 114 -0.40 -8.55 12.25
N SER A 115 0.73 -8.73 12.95
CA SER A 115 2.05 -8.68 12.33
C SER A 115 2.26 -9.84 11.36
N HIS A 116 1.81 -11.05 11.70
CA HIS A 116 1.86 -12.20 10.81
C HIS A 116 1.05 -11.98 9.54
N THR A 117 -0.19 -11.49 9.67
CA THR A 117 -1.03 -11.18 8.50
C THR A 117 -0.42 -10.07 7.64
N ASN A 118 0.16 -9.04 8.27
CA ASN A 118 0.83 -7.98 7.53
C ASN A 118 2.08 -8.48 6.79
N PHE A 119 2.85 -9.38 7.40
CA PHE A 119 4.01 -10.01 6.75
C PHE A 119 3.58 -10.87 5.57
N GLU A 120 2.52 -11.67 5.71
CA GLU A 120 1.95 -12.46 4.61
C GLU A 120 1.48 -11.56 3.46
N LEU A 121 0.78 -10.46 3.77
CA LEU A 121 0.36 -9.46 2.78
C LEU A 121 1.56 -8.79 2.09
N GLU A 122 2.58 -8.39 2.84
CA GLU A 122 3.80 -7.79 2.27
C GLU A 122 4.56 -8.77 1.38
N SER A 123 4.67 -10.03 1.80
CA SER A 123 5.30 -11.09 1.00
C SER A 123 4.51 -11.36 -0.29
N SER A 124 3.18 -11.37 -0.20
CA SER A 124 2.28 -11.54 -1.35
C SER A 124 2.38 -10.35 -2.31
N ALA A 125 2.43 -9.13 -1.77
CA ALA A 125 2.62 -7.91 -2.57
C ALA A 125 3.98 -7.91 -3.28
N LYS A 126 5.07 -8.30 -2.59
CA LYS A 126 6.39 -8.46 -3.21
C LYS A 126 6.39 -9.53 -4.30
N ALA A 127 5.70 -10.64 -4.07
CA ALA A 127 5.54 -11.68 -5.09
C ALA A 127 4.76 -11.15 -6.32
N LEU A 128 3.69 -10.40 -6.11
CA LEU A 128 2.93 -9.73 -7.18
C LEU A 128 3.78 -8.72 -7.95
N ILE A 129 4.56 -7.88 -7.26
CA ILE A 129 5.48 -6.94 -7.91
C ILE A 129 6.50 -7.70 -8.76
N SER A 130 7.09 -8.78 -8.23
CA SER A 130 8.03 -9.60 -8.99
C SER A 130 7.39 -10.24 -10.23
N LEU A 131 6.13 -10.70 -10.12
CA LEU A 131 5.38 -11.23 -11.25
C LEU A 131 5.09 -10.15 -12.30
N VAL A 132 4.75 -8.93 -11.88
CA VAL A 132 4.55 -7.79 -12.78
C VAL A 132 5.86 -7.40 -13.47
N GLU A 133 6.98 -7.33 -12.75
CA GLU A 133 8.30 -7.07 -13.34
C GLU A 133 8.71 -8.17 -14.33
N GLN A 134 8.43 -9.44 -14.02
CA GLN A 134 8.65 -10.54 -14.95
C GLN A 134 7.74 -10.43 -16.17
N ALA A 135 6.47 -10.09 -16.00
CA ALA A 135 5.54 -9.88 -17.09
C ALA A 135 5.97 -8.72 -17.98
N ASP A 136 6.46 -7.62 -17.41
CA ASP A 136 6.96 -6.46 -18.14
C ASP A 136 8.27 -6.78 -18.88
N LYS A 137 9.18 -7.57 -18.28
CA LYS A 137 10.35 -8.13 -18.99
C LYS A 137 9.94 -9.03 -20.15
N ILE A 138 8.95 -9.90 -19.96
CA ILE A 138 8.43 -10.77 -21.02
C ILE A 138 7.76 -9.93 -22.11
N LEU A 139 7.00 -8.90 -21.74
CA LEU A 139 6.34 -8.01 -22.68
C LEU A 139 7.36 -7.20 -23.47
N ASN A 140 8.35 -6.60 -22.83
CA ASN A 140 9.46 -5.90 -23.49
C ASN A 140 10.29 -6.85 -24.36
N THR A 141 10.50 -8.09 -23.93
CA THR A 141 11.16 -9.11 -24.78
C THR A 141 10.29 -9.45 -25.99
N LYS A 142 8.97 -9.60 -25.82
CA LYS A 142 8.05 -9.84 -26.94
C LYS A 142 7.98 -8.65 -27.89
N VAL A 143 7.93 -7.42 -27.36
CA VAL A 143 7.95 -6.18 -28.15
C VAL A 143 9.27 -6.05 -28.87
N ASN A 144 10.40 -6.30 -28.22
CA ASN A 144 11.72 -6.31 -28.86
C ASN A 144 11.82 -7.40 -29.92
N ILE A 145 11.32 -8.61 -29.67
CA ILE A 145 11.25 -9.67 -30.68
C ILE A 145 10.31 -9.26 -31.82
N TYR A 146 9.21 -8.55 -31.54
CA TYR A 146 8.28 -8.09 -32.56
C TYR A 146 8.88 -6.96 -33.41
N VAL A 147 9.55 -6.02 -32.76
CA VAL A 147 10.34 -4.94 -33.38
C VAL A 147 11.53 -5.52 -34.12
N ASP A 148 12.16 -6.57 -33.61
CA ASP A 148 13.26 -7.27 -34.28
C ASP A 148 12.75 -8.10 -35.44
N ILE A 149 11.57 -8.74 -35.38
CA ILE A 149 10.92 -9.42 -36.50
C ILE A 149 10.49 -8.41 -37.55
N LEU A 150 9.86 -7.30 -37.14
CA LEU A 150 9.54 -6.17 -38.03
C LEU A 150 10.82 -5.57 -38.61
N ASN A 151 11.90 -5.44 -37.84
CA ASN A 151 13.20 -4.96 -38.33
C ASN A 151 13.95 -6.02 -39.13
N PHE A 152 13.72 -7.32 -38.95
CA PHE A 152 14.31 -8.40 -39.74
C PHE A 152 13.57 -8.50 -41.08
N ASP A 153 12.26 -8.27 -41.06
CA ASP A 153 11.45 -8.08 -42.26
C ASP A 153 11.80 -6.76 -42.96
N ASN A 154 11.99 -5.65 -42.23
CA ASN A 154 12.39 -4.34 -42.75
C ASN A 154 13.90 -4.22 -43.09
N LYS A 155 14.74 -5.18 -42.65
CA LYS A 155 16.16 -5.30 -43.03
C LYS A 155 16.37 -6.27 -44.19
N LEU A 156 15.33 -6.58 -44.96
CA LEU A 156 15.56 -6.97 -46.34
C LEU A 156 16.06 -5.71 -47.09
N PRO A 157 17.21 -5.75 -47.80
CA PRO A 157 17.69 -4.65 -48.63
C PRO A 157 16.68 -4.19 -49.71
N HIS A 158 15.56 -4.89 -49.83
CA HIS A 158 14.44 -4.63 -50.74
C HIS A 158 13.44 -3.61 -50.20
N GLU A 159 13.24 -3.46 -48.88
CA GLU A 159 12.29 -2.49 -48.32
C GLU A 159 12.91 -1.09 -48.21
N THR A 160 14.17 -0.97 -47.76
CA THR A 160 14.92 0.30 -47.86
C THR A 160 15.04 0.78 -49.31
N ARG A 161 15.17 -0.15 -50.26
CA ARG A 161 15.14 0.15 -51.69
C ARG A 161 13.74 0.61 -52.14
N LEU A 162 12.67 0.03 -51.62
CA LEU A 162 11.30 0.46 -51.94
C LEU A 162 11.07 1.89 -51.43
N PHE A 163 11.38 2.20 -50.18
CA PHE A 163 11.23 3.55 -49.62
C PHE A 163 12.07 4.59 -50.37
N ASN A 164 13.35 4.32 -50.65
CA ASN A 164 14.18 5.24 -51.43
C ASN A 164 13.63 5.48 -52.85
N VAL A 165 12.99 4.48 -53.46
CA VAL A 165 12.38 4.63 -54.79
C VAL A 165 11.03 5.33 -54.72
N ILE A 166 10.23 5.10 -53.67
CA ILE A 166 8.99 5.85 -53.41
C ILE A 166 9.32 7.33 -53.21
N ASP A 167 10.35 7.65 -52.43
CA ASP A 167 10.80 9.04 -52.24
C ASP A 167 11.25 9.69 -53.56
N SER A 168 11.98 8.94 -54.39
CA SER A 168 12.36 9.40 -55.74
C SER A 168 11.14 9.65 -56.61
N TRP A 169 10.13 8.77 -56.59
CA TRP A 169 8.90 8.96 -57.34
C TRP A 169 8.07 10.11 -56.82
N LYS A 170 8.01 10.33 -55.52
CA LYS A 170 7.36 11.50 -54.91
C LYS A 170 7.99 12.79 -55.43
N GLN A 171 9.33 12.89 -55.41
CA GLN A 171 10.04 14.03 -55.97
C GLN A 171 9.78 14.18 -57.48
N ASP A 172 9.76 13.09 -58.24
CA ASP A 172 9.50 13.14 -59.67
C ASP A 172 8.05 13.57 -59.98
N ILE A 173 7.07 13.15 -59.18
CA ILE A 173 5.65 13.57 -59.26
C ILE A 173 5.54 15.06 -58.95
N GLU A 174 6.12 15.52 -57.84
CA GLU A 174 6.11 16.94 -57.44
C GLU A 174 6.74 17.86 -58.50
N HIS A 175 7.74 17.36 -59.24
CA HIS A 175 8.44 18.10 -60.29
C HIS A 175 7.92 17.80 -61.72
N ASN A 176 6.80 17.09 -61.85
CA ASN A 176 6.16 16.76 -63.13
C ASN A 176 7.10 16.06 -64.14
N LYS A 177 8.00 15.21 -63.65
CA LYS A 177 8.96 14.43 -64.45
C LYS A 177 8.37 13.09 -64.89
N SER A 178 8.86 12.56 -66.01
CA SER A 178 8.47 11.22 -66.48
C SER A 178 8.95 10.12 -65.52
N LEU A 179 8.01 9.42 -64.89
CA LEU A 179 8.28 8.33 -63.95
C LEU A 179 8.90 7.12 -64.67
N THR A 180 10.09 6.71 -64.21
CA THR A 180 10.72 5.49 -64.73
C THR A 180 10.39 4.31 -63.81
N ILE A 181 9.32 3.58 -64.13
CA ILE A 181 8.87 2.44 -63.32
C ILE A 181 9.70 1.20 -63.69
N LYS A 182 10.71 0.87 -62.86
CA LYS A 182 11.60 -0.29 -63.09
C LYS A 182 11.08 -1.63 -62.54
N PHE A 183 9.93 -1.64 -61.85
CA PHE A 183 9.39 -2.84 -61.18
C PHE A 183 8.42 -3.59 -62.10
N ARG A 184 8.81 -4.78 -62.59
CA ARG A 184 7.97 -5.68 -63.41
C ARG A 184 8.26 -7.18 -63.18
N HIS A 185 8.75 -7.59 -62.01
CA HIS A 185 9.01 -9.01 -61.71
C HIS A 185 8.13 -9.52 -60.56
N ASP A 186 7.75 -10.81 -60.61
CA ASP A 186 6.94 -11.51 -59.58
C ASP A 186 7.52 -11.40 -58.15
N ARG A 187 8.82 -11.16 -58.02
CA ARG A 187 9.48 -10.93 -56.72
C ARG A 187 9.09 -9.59 -56.09
N ASP A 188 8.91 -8.56 -56.89
CA ASP A 188 8.56 -7.21 -56.40
C ASP A 188 7.09 -7.15 -55.98
N ALA A 189 6.21 -7.87 -56.69
CA ALA A 189 4.81 -8.04 -56.29
C ALA A 189 4.68 -8.68 -54.90
N LYS A 190 5.56 -9.64 -54.55
CA LYS A 190 5.62 -10.23 -53.20
C LYS A 190 6.08 -9.23 -52.14
N VAL A 191 7.00 -8.33 -52.47
CA VAL A 191 7.47 -7.27 -51.55
C VAL A 191 6.33 -6.28 -51.29
N ILE A 192 5.62 -5.84 -52.33
CA ILE A 192 4.47 -4.94 -52.20
C ILE A 192 3.35 -5.63 -51.40
N ALA A 193 3.06 -6.91 -51.66
CA ALA A 193 2.05 -7.65 -50.90
C ALA A 193 2.41 -7.79 -49.41
N LYS A 194 3.68 -8.03 -49.09
CA LYS A 194 4.18 -8.08 -47.71
C LYS A 194 4.08 -6.71 -47.02
N TYR A 195 4.45 -5.65 -47.74
CA TYR A 195 4.31 -4.28 -47.26
C TYR A 195 2.85 -3.92 -46.94
N LEU A 196 1.92 -4.23 -47.85
CA LEU A 196 0.48 -4.04 -47.65
C LEU A 196 -0.03 -4.85 -46.44
N HIS A 197 0.45 -6.09 -46.27
CA HIS A 197 0.09 -6.91 -45.11
C HIS A 197 0.51 -6.26 -43.79
N ASN A 198 1.71 -5.66 -43.73
CA ASN A 198 2.19 -4.97 -42.54
C ASN A 198 1.31 -3.75 -42.20
N ILE A 199 0.91 -2.96 -43.20
CA ILE A 199 0.01 -1.81 -43.00
C ILE A 199 -1.35 -2.27 -42.44
N HIS A 200 -1.95 -3.31 -43.02
CA HIS A 200 -3.21 -3.86 -42.50
C HIS A 200 -3.07 -4.34 -41.05
N HIS A 201 -1.93 -4.95 -40.72
CA HIS A 201 -1.65 -5.43 -39.37
C HIS A 201 -1.52 -4.27 -38.38
N GLU A 202 -0.81 -3.20 -38.72
CA GLU A 202 -0.69 -2.00 -37.88
C GLU A 202 -2.05 -1.33 -37.65
N ILE A 203 -2.88 -1.21 -38.69
CA ILE A 203 -4.24 -0.68 -38.56
C ILE A 203 -5.08 -1.57 -37.64
N TYR A 204 -4.95 -2.90 -37.73
CA TYR A 204 -5.64 -3.84 -36.85
C TYR A 204 -5.20 -3.71 -35.38
N ILE A 205 -3.90 -3.51 -35.13
CA ILE A 205 -3.38 -3.23 -33.78
C ILE A 205 -4.03 -1.96 -33.24
N CYS A 206 -4.07 -0.87 -34.02
CA CYS A 206 -4.74 0.37 -33.61
C CYS A 206 -6.20 0.14 -33.20
N GLN A 207 -6.97 -0.59 -34.02
CA GLN A 207 -8.35 -0.91 -33.69
C GLN A 207 -8.49 -1.73 -32.39
N SER A 208 -7.57 -2.65 -32.15
CA SER A 208 -7.54 -3.48 -30.94
C SER A 208 -7.16 -2.69 -29.70
N LEU A 209 -6.20 -1.77 -29.81
CA LEU A 209 -5.78 -0.89 -28.72
C LEU A 209 -6.90 0.08 -28.32
N ILE A 210 -7.62 0.65 -29.30
CA ILE A 210 -8.79 1.51 -29.04
C ILE A 210 -9.87 0.73 -28.27
N LYS A 211 -10.19 -0.50 -28.72
CA LYS A 211 -11.19 -1.35 -28.06
C LYS A 211 -10.83 -1.65 -26.60
N ASN A 212 -9.55 -1.81 -26.30
CA ASN A 212 -9.04 -2.16 -24.97
C ASN A 212 -8.57 -0.96 -24.14
N LYS A 213 -8.86 0.29 -24.56
CA LYS A 213 -8.44 1.53 -23.87
C LYS A 213 -6.91 1.68 -23.71
N GLY A 214 -6.12 1.13 -24.63
CA GLY A 214 -4.66 1.16 -24.63
C GLY A 214 -4.04 2.45 -25.20
N TRP A 215 -4.51 3.62 -24.73
CA TRP A 215 -4.24 4.93 -25.35
C TRP A 215 -2.75 5.31 -25.44
N VAL A 216 -1.96 4.95 -24.44
CA VAL A 216 -0.51 5.28 -24.39
C VAL A 216 0.25 4.58 -25.52
N TYR A 217 -0.21 3.39 -25.93
CA TYR A 217 0.50 2.55 -26.89
C TYR A 217 0.08 2.79 -28.34
N ILE A 218 -0.96 3.60 -28.59
CA ILE A 218 -1.46 3.84 -29.96
C ILE A 218 -0.59 4.81 -30.75
N SER A 219 0.05 5.77 -30.07
CA SER A 219 0.77 6.90 -30.69
C SER A 219 1.87 6.48 -31.68
N PRO A 220 2.73 5.47 -31.38
CA PRO A 220 3.72 4.99 -32.35
C PRO A 220 3.10 4.42 -33.62
N TYR A 221 2.00 3.67 -33.50
CA TYR A 221 1.32 3.07 -34.65
C TYR A 221 0.58 4.11 -35.48
N VAL A 222 -0.02 5.14 -34.86
CA VAL A 222 -0.64 6.25 -35.62
C VAL A 222 0.42 6.98 -36.43
N LYS A 223 1.60 7.24 -35.85
CA LYS A 223 2.73 7.84 -36.58
C LYS A 223 3.22 6.95 -37.73
N SER A 224 3.35 5.65 -37.48
CA SER A 224 3.73 4.68 -38.52
C SER A 224 2.74 4.67 -39.69
N ILE A 225 1.44 4.61 -39.38
CA ILE A 225 0.37 4.66 -40.38
C ILE A 225 0.43 5.95 -41.20
N THR A 226 0.78 7.10 -40.61
CA THR A 226 1.00 8.35 -41.35
C THR A 226 2.04 8.20 -42.44
N GLU A 227 3.21 7.69 -42.08
CA GLU A 227 4.32 7.51 -43.01
C GLU A 227 3.96 6.48 -44.11
N HIS A 228 3.19 5.45 -43.75
CA HIS A 228 2.76 4.42 -44.70
C HIS A 228 1.66 4.87 -45.66
N VAL A 229 0.76 5.75 -45.23
CA VAL A 229 -0.37 6.26 -46.04
C VAL A 229 0.12 7.03 -47.26
N GLU A 230 1.12 7.91 -47.11
CA GLU A 230 1.72 8.64 -48.22
C GLU A 230 2.37 7.69 -49.25
N ALA A 231 3.05 6.66 -48.76
CA ALA A 231 3.67 5.64 -49.58
C ALA A 231 2.63 4.82 -50.36
N VAL A 232 1.50 4.48 -49.74
CA VAL A 232 0.38 3.76 -50.39
C VAL A 232 -0.25 4.61 -51.50
N ALA A 233 -0.49 5.90 -51.25
CA ALA A 233 -1.01 6.81 -52.28
C ALA A 233 -0.06 6.89 -53.50
N THR A 234 1.25 7.00 -53.25
CA THR A 234 2.27 7.01 -54.28
C THR A 234 2.30 5.69 -55.07
N LEU A 235 2.20 4.54 -54.38
CA LEU A 235 2.16 3.23 -55.03
C LEU A 235 0.93 3.04 -55.92
N ASN A 236 -0.22 3.62 -55.54
CA ASN A 236 -1.43 3.57 -56.36
C ASN A 236 -1.28 4.45 -57.61
N TYR A 237 -0.76 5.67 -57.45
CA TYR A 237 -0.51 6.58 -58.57
C TYR A 237 0.41 5.96 -59.64
N VAL A 238 1.42 5.20 -59.20
CA VAL A 238 2.38 4.50 -60.08
C VAL A 238 1.81 3.17 -60.63
N GLY A 239 0.60 2.77 -60.24
CA GLY A 239 -0.10 1.58 -60.73
C GLY A 239 0.40 0.26 -60.15
N LEU A 240 1.10 0.29 -59.00
CA LEU A 240 1.65 -0.89 -58.35
C LEU A 240 0.71 -1.53 -57.32
N ILE A 241 -0.31 -0.79 -56.89
CA ILE A 241 -1.43 -1.31 -56.09
C ILE A 241 -2.74 -0.94 -56.77
N THR A 242 -3.72 -1.84 -56.66
CA THR A 242 -5.04 -1.65 -57.25
C THR A 242 -5.86 -0.65 -56.44
N ASP A 243 -6.78 0.05 -57.10
CA ASP A 243 -7.74 0.97 -56.48
C ASP A 243 -8.57 0.31 -55.37
N ALA A 244 -8.93 -0.97 -55.56
CA ALA A 244 -9.61 -1.77 -54.54
C ALA A 244 -8.81 -1.91 -53.23
N GLU A 245 -7.49 -1.90 -53.30
CA GLU A 245 -6.62 -2.08 -52.13
C GLU A 245 -6.42 -0.75 -51.40
N LEU A 246 -6.22 0.34 -52.15
CA LEU A 246 -6.25 1.70 -51.62
C LEU A 246 -7.58 1.99 -50.91
N TRP A 247 -8.71 1.56 -51.51
CA TRP A 247 -10.03 1.69 -50.92
C TRP A 247 -10.16 0.96 -49.58
N LYS A 248 -9.70 -0.30 -49.49
CA LYS A 248 -9.71 -1.06 -48.23
C LYS A 248 -8.94 -0.36 -47.12
N ILE A 249 -7.76 0.17 -47.44
CA ILE A 249 -6.93 0.89 -46.47
C ILE A 249 -7.67 2.15 -46.00
N LYS A 250 -8.26 2.91 -46.93
CA LYS A 250 -9.08 4.10 -46.59
C LYS A 250 -10.26 3.76 -45.69
N CYS A 251 -11.01 2.71 -45.98
CA CYS A 251 -12.08 2.23 -45.10
C CYS A 251 -11.55 1.79 -43.73
N ALA A 252 -10.40 1.14 -43.67
CA ALA A 252 -9.82 0.65 -42.42
C ALA A 252 -9.35 1.81 -41.52
N VAL A 253 -8.76 2.86 -42.10
CA VAL A 253 -8.41 4.11 -41.42
C VAL A 253 -9.67 4.84 -40.92
N HIS A 254 -10.73 4.92 -41.75
CA HIS A 254 -12.01 5.49 -41.32
C HIS A 254 -12.61 4.73 -40.13
N ASN A 255 -12.57 3.39 -40.13
CA ASN A 255 -13.05 2.60 -39.00
C ASN A 255 -12.26 2.86 -37.70
N VAL A 256 -10.97 3.20 -37.80
CA VAL A 256 -10.17 3.63 -36.64
C VAL A 256 -10.69 4.98 -36.14
N LEU A 257 -10.92 5.94 -37.05
CA LEU A 257 -11.48 7.26 -36.73
C LEU A 257 -12.87 7.16 -36.07
N GLU A 258 -13.76 6.35 -36.64
CA GLU A 258 -15.12 6.15 -36.11
C GLU A 258 -15.09 5.54 -34.70
N LYS A 259 -14.21 4.57 -34.45
CA LYS A 259 -14.03 3.97 -33.10
C LYS A 259 -13.46 4.96 -32.09
N LEU A 260 -12.65 5.92 -32.53
CA LEU A 260 -12.16 7.02 -31.68
C LEU A 260 -13.27 8.02 -31.34
N VAL A 261 -14.17 8.29 -32.28
CA VAL A 261 -15.29 9.24 -32.09
C VAL A 261 -16.44 8.62 -31.28
N SER A 262 -16.77 7.35 -31.54
CA SER A 262 -17.86 6.62 -30.88
C SER A 262 -17.51 6.09 -29.49
N GLY A 263 -16.20 5.91 -29.21
CA GLY A 263 -15.71 5.60 -27.88
C GLY A 263 -15.96 6.79 -26.96
N LYS A 264 -17.06 6.76 -26.19
CA LYS A 264 -17.25 7.69 -25.06
C LYS A 264 -15.94 7.74 -24.26
N LEU A 265 -15.33 8.92 -24.15
CA LEU A 265 -14.32 9.26 -23.14
C LEU A 265 -14.98 9.19 -21.75
N GLY A 266 -15.36 7.97 -21.34
CA GLY A 266 -15.97 7.69 -20.04
C GLY A 266 -14.90 7.21 -19.07
N ASP A 267 -14.72 8.01 -18.01
CA ASP A 267 -13.92 7.76 -16.80
C ASP A 267 -12.47 7.34 -17.03
N VAL A 268 -11.66 8.19 -17.69
CA VAL A 268 -10.20 8.03 -17.71
C VAL A 268 -9.50 9.36 -17.45
N ILE A 269 -8.45 9.27 -16.62
CA ILE A 269 -7.46 10.27 -16.20
C ILE A 269 -7.20 11.34 -17.28
N LEU A 270 -7.20 12.62 -16.89
CA LEU A 270 -7.05 13.83 -17.73
C LEU A 270 -6.03 13.71 -18.89
N ASP A 271 -4.91 13.01 -18.70
CA ASP A 271 -3.88 12.81 -19.73
C ASP A 271 -4.37 12.01 -20.95
N SER A 272 -5.30 11.06 -20.73
CA SER A 272 -5.85 10.21 -21.79
C SER A 272 -6.84 10.93 -22.70
N GLU A 273 -7.53 11.96 -22.20
CA GLU A 273 -8.47 12.75 -23.00
C GLU A 273 -7.73 13.62 -24.01
N ILE A 274 -6.64 14.25 -23.57
CA ILE A 274 -5.76 15.07 -24.41
C ILE A 274 -5.10 14.22 -25.48
N ILE A 275 -4.58 13.04 -25.11
CA ILE A 275 -3.99 12.09 -26.05
C ILE A 275 -5.05 11.60 -27.05
N GLY A 276 -6.26 11.28 -26.59
CA GLY A 276 -7.37 10.87 -27.46
C GLY A 276 -7.74 11.94 -28.49
N ALA A 277 -7.85 13.21 -28.08
CA ALA A 277 -8.13 14.33 -28.97
C ALA A 277 -7.01 14.54 -30.01
N LEU A 278 -5.75 14.54 -29.58
CA LEU A 278 -4.59 14.66 -30.48
C LEU A 278 -4.52 13.51 -31.49
N MET A 279 -4.88 12.28 -31.09
CA MET A 279 -4.91 11.14 -31.99
C MET A 279 -6.05 11.22 -33.00
N LYS A 280 -7.22 11.72 -32.58
CA LYS A 280 -8.36 11.96 -33.47
C LYS A 280 -7.97 12.93 -34.59
N ASP A 281 -7.41 14.09 -34.25
CA ASP A 281 -7.03 15.11 -35.23
C ASP A 281 -6.00 14.59 -36.24
N LYS A 282 -5.06 13.76 -35.78
CA LYS A 282 -4.08 13.12 -36.66
C LYS A 282 -4.75 12.15 -37.64
N ILE A 283 -5.59 11.24 -37.15
CA ILE A 283 -6.23 10.23 -38.00
C ILE A 283 -7.25 10.86 -38.96
N GLU A 284 -7.90 11.95 -38.54
CA GLU A 284 -8.78 12.73 -39.40
C GLU A 284 -8.01 13.38 -40.55
N THR A 285 -6.85 13.98 -40.26
CA THR A 285 -5.93 14.49 -41.30
C THR A 285 -5.53 13.38 -42.27
N LEU A 286 -5.13 12.20 -41.76
CA LEU A 286 -4.74 11.05 -42.59
C LEU A 286 -5.84 10.56 -43.52
N PHE A 287 -7.07 10.51 -43.00
CA PHE A 287 -8.22 10.09 -43.79
C PHE A 287 -8.49 11.05 -44.97
N ASN A 288 -8.29 12.34 -44.76
CA ASN A 288 -8.49 13.37 -45.78
C ASN A 288 -7.39 13.37 -46.85
N GLU A 289 -6.17 13.02 -46.49
CA GLU A 289 -5.03 12.93 -47.41
C GLU A 289 -5.07 11.67 -48.32
N LEU A 290 -5.74 10.60 -47.89
CA LEU A 290 -5.91 9.40 -48.70
C LEU A 290 -6.80 9.67 -49.92
N PRO A 291 -6.32 9.46 -51.16
CA PRO A 291 -7.16 9.63 -52.35
C PRO A 291 -8.31 8.61 -52.36
N THR A 292 -9.48 9.04 -52.81
CA THR A 292 -10.59 8.13 -53.15
C THR A 292 -10.44 7.75 -54.62
N PRO A 293 -10.28 6.45 -54.96
CA PRO A 293 -10.26 6.05 -56.35
C PRO A 293 -11.60 6.36 -57.04
N GLU A 294 -11.57 6.64 -58.34
CA GLU A 294 -12.75 7.06 -59.13
C GLU A 294 -13.90 6.04 -59.03
N ASP A 295 -13.56 4.75 -59.13
CA ASP A 295 -14.51 3.63 -59.04
C ASP A 295 -15.27 3.56 -57.70
N TYR A 296 -14.77 4.21 -56.65
CA TYR A 296 -15.33 4.15 -55.29
C TYR A 296 -15.90 5.49 -54.82
N GLN A 297 -15.99 6.51 -55.67
CA GLN A 297 -16.52 7.82 -55.29
C GLN A 297 -17.98 7.75 -54.79
N GLU A 298 -18.85 7.01 -55.48
CA GLU A 298 -20.25 6.84 -55.07
C GLU A 298 -20.39 6.08 -53.73
N GLU A 299 -19.52 5.08 -53.49
CA GLU A 299 -19.50 4.35 -52.22
C GLU A 299 -18.96 5.23 -51.08
N ALA A 300 -17.97 6.08 -51.37
CA ALA A 300 -17.41 7.04 -50.43
C ALA A 300 -18.42 8.09 -49.98
N GLU A 301 -19.22 8.62 -50.92
CA GLU A 301 -20.30 9.55 -50.59
C GLU A 301 -21.32 8.92 -49.63
N LYS A 302 -21.73 7.67 -49.88
CA LYS A 302 -22.69 6.94 -49.03
C LYS A 302 -22.10 6.58 -47.65
N ARG A 303 -20.82 6.22 -47.61
CA ARG A 303 -20.19 5.62 -46.42
C ARG A 303 -19.62 6.65 -45.45
N PHE A 304 -19.15 7.79 -45.95
CA PHE A 304 -18.46 8.79 -45.14
C PHE A 304 -19.26 10.08 -44.93
N ASN A 305 -20.37 10.28 -45.65
CA ASN A 305 -21.19 11.48 -45.54
C ASN A 305 -22.68 11.13 -45.29
N PRO A 306 -23.13 11.02 -44.02
CA PRO A 306 -24.48 10.55 -43.71
C PRO A 306 -25.57 11.63 -43.91
N ALA A 307 -25.40 12.57 -44.84
CA ALA A 307 -26.35 13.65 -45.09
C ALA A 307 -27.11 13.55 -46.44
N ILE A 308 -26.76 12.62 -47.34
CA ILE A 308 -27.45 12.51 -48.64
C ILE A 308 -27.63 11.04 -49.04
N VAL A 309 -28.43 10.30 -48.27
CA VAL A 309 -29.32 9.28 -48.84
C VAL A 309 -30.60 9.37 -48.01
N GLY A 310 -31.66 9.90 -48.63
CA GLY A 310 -32.99 10.01 -48.03
C GLY A 310 -33.65 8.66 -47.76
#